data_AF-A0A9D0GEL5-F1
#
_entry.id   AF-A0A9D0GEL5-F1
#
_cell.length_a   1.000
_cell.length_b   1.000
_cell.length_c   1.000
_cell.angle_alpha   90.00
_cell.angle_beta   90.00
_cell.angle_gamma   90.00
#
_symmetry.space_group_name_H-M   'P 1'
#
loop_
_entity.id
_entity.type
_entity.pdbx_description
1 polymer ?
#
loop_
_entity_poly.entity_id
_entity_poly.type
_entity_poly.pdbx_seq_one_letter_code
_entity_poly.pdbx_strand_id
1 'polypeptide(L)'
;GVGNGLSLIIFGGIVSRIPRNVRQIAETDQWIGVLVFLLITALSMLFIVFVQEGERRIRVQYGKRVRGMKVYGGGSTYIPLKINTAGMIPLIFAQSILAFPAVIAQFFLNSTNPTVRSISSSLVSYFSGSKNPWYAPMYFLAVVGFTYFYTFVMVEQQNLAETLQRQGGFIPGVRPGKRTEEYILGIYKRITLVGALFLGVVAVLPYIIGLFMHSNRMLIQSSGMLIVVGTVMDTMRQLESQLLMRNYEGFLR
;
A
#
# COMPACT_ATOMS: atom_id res chain seq x y z
N GLY A 1 -10.03 5.55 -17.87
CA GLY A 1 -10.18 4.34 -17.03
C GLY A 1 -10.20 4.75 -15.57
N VAL A 2 -10.86 3.98 -14.73
CA VAL A 2 -10.90 4.21 -13.27
C VAL A 2 -9.84 3.29 -12.64
N GLY A 3 -8.97 3.79 -11.77
CA GLY A 3 -7.97 2.97 -11.09
C GLY A 3 -6.67 2.76 -11.88
N ASN A 4 -5.67 2.19 -11.21
CA ASN A 4 -4.50 1.59 -11.86
C ASN A 4 -4.90 0.27 -12.53
N GLY A 5 -4.84 0.18 -13.86
CA GLY A 5 -5.32 -0.99 -14.63
C GLY A 5 -4.69 -2.32 -14.19
N LEU A 6 -3.39 -2.32 -13.86
CA LEU A 6 -2.68 -3.50 -13.35
C LEU A 6 -3.21 -3.94 -11.98
N SER A 7 -3.52 -3.00 -11.09
CA SER A 7 -4.09 -3.28 -9.77
C SER A 7 -5.49 -3.88 -9.86
N LEU A 8 -6.32 -3.42 -10.81
CA LEU A 8 -7.67 -3.97 -11.03
C LEU A 8 -7.64 -5.39 -11.59
N ILE A 9 -6.67 -5.72 -12.45
CA ILE A 9 -6.48 -7.09 -12.96
C ILE A 9 -6.10 -8.02 -11.80
N ILE A 10 -5.17 -7.60 -10.92
CA ILE A 10 -4.79 -8.37 -9.73
C ILE A 10 -5.99 -8.53 -8.79
N PHE A 11 -6.74 -7.45 -8.54
CA PHE A 11 -7.97 -7.48 -7.74
C PHE A 11 -8.97 -8.51 -8.29
N GLY A 12 -9.30 -8.46 -9.59
CA GLY A 12 -10.22 -9.42 -10.21
C GLY A 12 -9.73 -10.87 -10.10
N GLY A 13 -8.42 -11.08 -10.24
CA GLY A 13 -7.77 -12.37 -10.08
C GLY A 13 -7.81 -12.93 -8.65
N ILE A 14 -7.91 -12.08 -7.62
CA ILE A 14 -8.05 -12.51 -6.22
C ILE A 14 -9.53 -12.70 -5.88
N VAL A 15 -10.39 -11.73 -6.23
CA VAL A 15 -11.82 -11.75 -5.92
C VAL A 15 -12.55 -12.92 -6.59
N SER A 16 -12.16 -13.28 -7.82
CA SER A 16 -12.72 -14.46 -8.51
C SER A 16 -12.52 -15.79 -7.77
N ARG A 17 -11.54 -15.87 -6.86
CA ARG A 17 -11.27 -17.08 -6.06
C ARG A 17 -12.05 -17.10 -4.75
N ILE A 18 -12.57 -15.96 -4.29
CA ILE A 18 -13.29 -15.84 -3.01
C ILE A 18 -14.50 -16.79 -2.94
N PRO A 19 -15.40 -16.88 -3.96
CA PRO A 19 -16.57 -17.75 -3.87
C PRO A 19 -16.21 -19.23 -3.70
N ARG A 20 -15.20 -19.70 -4.43
CA ARG A 20 -14.69 -21.08 -4.31
C ARG A 20 -14.10 -21.34 -2.92
N ASN A 21 -13.39 -20.37 -2.37
CA ASN A 21 -12.77 -20.47 -1.05
C ASN A 21 -13.81 -20.51 0.08
N VAL A 22 -14.83 -19.66 0.03
CA VAL A 22 -15.93 -19.65 1.01
C VAL A 22 -16.66 -20.98 1.02
N ARG A 23 -16.95 -21.53 -0.16
CA ARG A 23 -17.58 -22.86 -0.28
C ARG A 23 -16.71 -23.96 0.34
N GLN A 24 -15.40 -23.94 0.11
CA GLN A 24 -14.48 -24.93 0.64
C GLN A 24 -14.33 -24.85 2.17
N ILE A 25 -14.35 -23.66 2.76
CA ILE A 25 -14.32 -23.48 4.22
C ILE A 25 -15.63 -23.95 4.85
N ALA A 26 -16.77 -23.61 4.23
CA ALA A 26 -18.09 -24.04 4.71
C ALA A 26 -18.24 -25.57 4.71
N GLU A 27 -17.62 -26.27 3.75
CA GLU A 27 -17.61 -27.73 3.66
C GLU A 27 -16.61 -28.40 4.63
N THR A 28 -15.54 -27.71 5.07
CA THR A 28 -14.43 -28.33 5.84
C THR A 28 -14.41 -27.98 7.33
N ASP A 29 -14.62 -26.70 7.71
CA ASP A 29 -14.37 -26.18 9.08
C ASP A 29 -15.65 -25.82 9.86
N GLN A 30 -16.83 -26.23 9.35
CA GLN A 30 -18.14 -25.85 9.89
C GLN A 30 -18.34 -24.31 9.99
N TRP A 31 -19.46 -23.87 10.56
CA TRP A 31 -19.86 -22.46 10.63
C TRP A 31 -18.91 -21.61 11.50
N ILE A 32 -18.19 -22.23 12.44
CA ILE A 32 -17.25 -21.55 13.36
C ILE A 32 -15.97 -21.12 12.63
N GLY A 33 -15.42 -21.94 11.73
CA GLY A 33 -14.24 -21.56 10.94
C GLY A 33 -14.53 -20.38 9.99
N VAL A 34 -15.71 -20.36 9.39
CA VAL A 34 -16.18 -19.23 8.57
C VAL A 34 -16.28 -17.96 9.40
N LEU A 35 -16.83 -18.04 10.61
CA LEU A 35 -17.03 -16.88 11.48
C LEU A 35 -15.71 -16.28 11.98
N VAL A 36 -14.74 -17.13 12.35
CA VAL A 36 -13.39 -16.71 12.74
C VAL A 36 -12.64 -16.08 11.55
N PHE A 37 -12.73 -16.68 10.36
CA PHE A 37 -12.14 -16.11 9.14
C PHE A 37 -12.69 -14.73 8.81
N LEU A 38 -14.01 -14.56 8.91
CA LEU A 38 -14.68 -13.29 8.64
C LEU A 38 -14.26 -12.21 9.65
N LEU A 39 -14.13 -12.58 10.93
CA LEU A 39 -13.71 -11.68 11.99
C LEU A 39 -12.25 -11.21 11.82
N ILE A 40 -11.31 -12.12 11.54
CA ILE A 40 -9.90 -11.77 11.28
C ILE A 40 -9.79 -10.88 10.03
N THR A 41 -10.56 -11.20 8.99
CA THR A 41 -10.58 -10.42 7.75
C THR A 41 -11.12 -9.01 7.98
N ALA A 42 -12.23 -8.88 8.71
CA ALA A 42 -12.80 -7.57 9.05
C ALA A 42 -11.85 -6.74 9.92
N LEU A 43 -11.23 -7.35 10.94
CA LEU A 43 -10.29 -6.66 11.83
C LEU A 43 -9.04 -6.18 11.08
N SER A 44 -8.46 -7.03 10.23
CA SER A 44 -7.31 -6.64 9.40
C SER A 44 -7.68 -5.54 8.40
N MET A 45 -8.85 -5.61 7.77
CA MET A 45 -9.35 -4.55 6.88
C MET A 45 -9.49 -3.21 7.60
N LEU A 46 -10.14 -3.18 8.78
CA LEU A 46 -10.31 -1.97 9.57
C LEU A 46 -8.95 -1.38 9.97
N PHE A 47 -8.04 -2.24 10.41
CA PHE A 47 -6.68 -1.84 10.80
C PHE A 47 -5.91 -1.20 9.63
N ILE A 48 -6.01 -1.76 8.42
CA ILE A 48 -5.36 -1.20 7.21
C ILE A 48 -5.94 0.16 6.86
N VAL A 49 -7.27 0.27 6.81
CA VAL A 49 -7.96 1.52 6.45
C VAL A 49 -7.55 2.64 7.42
N PHE A 50 -7.56 2.35 8.72
CA PHE A 50 -7.16 3.32 9.75
C PHE A 50 -5.75 3.86 9.53
N VAL A 51 -4.77 2.99 9.23
CA VAL A 51 -3.39 3.41 8.97
C VAL A 51 -3.27 4.17 7.64
N GLN A 52 -4.01 3.73 6.61
CA GLN A 52 -3.92 4.29 5.26
C GLN A 52 -4.63 5.65 5.12
N GLU A 53 -5.61 5.93 5.98
CA GLU A 53 -6.25 7.25 6.11
C GLU A 53 -5.47 8.23 6.99
N GLY A 54 -4.53 7.73 7.79
CA GLY A 54 -3.68 8.59 8.61
C GLY A 54 -2.92 9.62 7.77
N GLU A 55 -3.03 10.89 8.17
CA GLU A 55 -2.35 12.01 7.54
C GLU A 55 -1.70 12.91 8.58
N ARG A 56 -0.53 13.46 8.23
CA ARG A 56 0.14 14.52 8.96
C ARG A 56 -0.11 15.84 8.25
N ARG A 57 -0.82 16.75 8.90
CA ARG A 57 -1.12 18.09 8.37
C ARG A 57 0.04 19.04 8.63
N ILE A 58 0.63 19.60 7.57
CA ILE A 58 1.60 20.70 7.68
C ILE A 58 0.90 22.01 7.35
N ARG A 59 0.93 22.98 8.27
CA ARG A 59 0.35 24.30 8.03
C ARG A 59 1.18 25.08 7.01
N VAL A 60 0.51 25.65 6.02
CA VAL A 60 1.09 26.56 5.04
C VAL A 60 0.32 27.86 5.01
N GLN A 61 1.03 28.94 4.74
CA GLN A 61 0.46 30.27 4.60
C GLN A 61 0.64 30.73 3.17
N TYR A 62 -0.43 31.21 2.57
CA TYR A 62 -0.36 31.89 1.28
C TYR A 62 -0.17 33.38 1.50
N GLY A 63 0.66 34.00 0.65
CA GLY A 63 0.91 35.43 0.68
C GLY A 63 -0.40 36.23 0.60
N LYS A 64 -0.53 37.24 1.46
CA LYS A 64 -1.61 38.23 1.37
C LYS A 64 -1.30 39.17 0.20
N ARG A 65 -2.24 39.34 -0.74
CA ARG A 65 -2.15 40.42 -1.74
C ARG A 65 -2.88 41.63 -1.18
N VAL A 66 -2.14 42.67 -0.83
CA VAL A 66 -2.72 43.96 -0.46
C VAL A 66 -2.83 44.80 -1.73
N ARG A 67 -4.04 45.23 -2.08
CA ARG A 67 -4.28 46.18 -3.18
C ARG A 67 -5.13 47.33 -2.65
N GLY A 68 -4.53 48.51 -2.54
CA GLY A 68 -5.15 49.66 -1.87
C GLY A 68 -5.30 49.42 -0.36
N MET A 69 -6.47 49.76 0.21
CA MET A 69 -6.79 49.55 1.64
C MET A 69 -7.41 48.17 1.95
N LYS A 70 -7.61 47.32 0.92
CA LYS A 70 -8.24 46.00 1.08
C LYS A 70 -7.20 44.89 1.01
N VAL A 71 -7.18 44.05 2.04
CA VAL A 71 -6.36 42.84 2.10
C VAL A 71 -7.15 41.73 1.40
N TYR A 72 -6.65 41.24 0.28
CA TYR A 72 -7.21 40.09 -0.44
C TYR A 72 -6.36 38.85 -0.18
N GLY A 73 -7.01 37.78 0.28
CA GLY A 73 -6.39 36.49 0.50
C GLY A 73 -5.53 36.38 1.77
N GLY A 74 -4.82 35.26 1.88
CA GLY A 74 -3.92 34.92 2.98
C GLY A 74 -4.59 34.26 4.19
N GLY A 75 -5.28 33.15 3.92
CA GLY A 75 -5.64 32.17 4.94
C GLY A 75 -4.48 31.21 5.23
N SER A 76 -4.44 30.67 6.44
CA SER A 76 -3.66 29.46 6.71
C SER A 76 -4.42 28.26 6.16
N THR A 77 -3.76 27.46 5.33
CA THR A 77 -4.27 26.12 4.99
C THR A 77 -3.29 25.07 5.51
N TYR A 78 -3.54 23.81 5.19
CA TYR A 78 -2.60 22.74 5.44
C TYR A 78 -2.40 21.87 4.20
N ILE A 79 -1.22 21.28 4.10
CA ILE A 79 -0.92 20.21 3.16
C ILE A 79 -1.06 18.89 3.91
N PRO A 80 -1.96 17.99 3.48
CA PRO A 80 -2.08 16.66 4.05
C PRO A 80 -0.95 15.77 3.51
N LEU A 81 -0.01 15.37 4.37
CA LEU A 81 0.98 14.34 4.04
C LEU A 81 0.49 13.00 4.55
N LYS A 82 0.06 12.11 3.65
CA LYS A 82 -0.42 10.78 4.01
C LYS A 82 0.70 9.91 4.61
N ILE A 83 0.35 9.04 5.56
CA ILE A 83 1.31 8.10 6.17
C ILE A 83 1.87 7.13 5.13
N ASN A 84 1.00 6.67 4.23
CA ASN A 84 1.38 5.91 3.05
C ASN A 84 0.94 6.64 1.79
N THR A 85 1.85 7.40 1.18
CA THR A 85 1.61 8.04 -0.13
C THR A 85 1.71 7.06 -1.29
N ALA A 86 2.39 5.93 -1.10
CA ALA A 86 2.67 4.94 -2.14
C ALA A 86 1.48 4.03 -2.47
N GLY A 87 0.43 4.05 -1.64
CA GLY A 87 -0.69 3.13 -1.76
C GLY A 87 -0.23 1.68 -1.63
N MET A 88 -0.83 0.78 -2.40
CA MET A 88 -0.51 -0.66 -2.36
C MET A 88 0.61 -1.09 -3.31
N ILE A 89 1.13 -0.17 -4.12
CA ILE A 89 2.10 -0.46 -5.18
C ILE A 89 3.37 -1.12 -4.62
N PRO A 90 3.99 -0.64 -3.52
CA PRO A 90 5.19 -1.28 -2.97
C PRO A 90 4.96 -2.71 -2.50
N LEU A 91 3.79 -3.01 -1.92
CA LEU A 91 3.43 -4.34 -1.47
C LEU A 91 3.35 -5.33 -2.64
N ILE A 92 2.73 -4.89 -3.74
CA ILE A 92 2.61 -5.68 -4.97
C ILE A 92 4.00 -5.93 -5.58
N PHE A 93 4.85 -4.90 -5.65
CA PHE A 93 6.21 -5.07 -6.16
C PHE A 93 7.03 -6.05 -5.31
N ALA A 94 6.99 -5.92 -3.99
CA ALA A 94 7.66 -6.86 -3.08
C ALA A 94 7.18 -8.31 -3.31
N GLN A 95 5.87 -8.52 -3.43
CA GLN A 95 5.30 -9.84 -3.71
C GLN A 95 5.73 -10.38 -5.07
N SER A 96 5.69 -9.55 -6.13
CA SER A 96 6.05 -9.96 -7.48
C SER A 96 7.52 -10.37 -7.59
N ILE A 97 8.43 -9.63 -6.95
CA ILE A 97 9.87 -9.90 -6.97
C ILE A 97 10.19 -11.18 -6.20
N LEU A 98 9.54 -11.41 -5.05
CA LEU A 98 9.73 -12.65 -4.29
C LEU A 98 9.08 -13.86 -4.97
N ALA A 99 7.95 -13.69 -5.64
CA ALA A 99 7.28 -14.77 -6.35
C ALA A 99 7.99 -15.13 -7.67
N PHE A 100 8.71 -14.20 -8.29
CA PHE A 100 9.31 -14.39 -9.61
C PHE A 100 10.28 -15.59 -9.68
N PRO A 101 11.26 -15.76 -8.75
CA PRO A 101 12.10 -16.96 -8.73
C PRO A 101 11.31 -18.25 -8.52
N ALA A 102 10.25 -18.22 -7.69
CA ALA A 102 9.41 -19.39 -7.45
C ALA A 102 8.66 -19.82 -8.71
N VAL A 103 8.14 -18.86 -9.47
CA VAL A 103 7.44 -19.12 -10.73
C VAL A 103 8.37 -19.75 -11.76
N ILE A 104 9.59 -19.22 -11.91
CA ILE A 104 10.60 -19.82 -12.81
C ILE A 104 10.92 -21.24 -12.35
N ALA A 105 11.19 -21.43 -11.06
CA ALA A 105 11.54 -22.72 -10.51
C ALA A 105 10.43 -23.77 -10.67
N GLN A 106 9.15 -23.37 -10.67
CA GLN A 106 8.02 -24.27 -10.91
C GLN A 106 8.08 -24.95 -12.28
N PHE A 107 8.55 -24.28 -13.33
CA PHE A 107 8.68 -24.88 -14.66
C PHE A 107 9.72 -26.01 -14.72
N PHE A 108 10.70 -26.00 -13.82
CA PHE A 108 11.80 -26.97 -13.78
C PHE A 108 11.57 -28.12 -12.78
N LEU A 109 10.45 -28.14 -12.04
CA LEU A 109 10.13 -29.22 -11.10
C LEU A 109 9.97 -30.59 -11.76
N ASN A 110 9.49 -30.62 -13.00
CA ASN A 110 9.30 -31.85 -13.77
C ASN A 110 10.51 -32.24 -14.62
N SER A 111 11.65 -31.55 -14.48
CA SER A 111 12.87 -31.88 -15.23
C SER A 111 13.40 -33.28 -14.88
N THR A 112 13.85 -34.02 -15.88
CA THR A 112 14.42 -35.37 -15.76
C THR A 112 15.77 -35.39 -15.01
N ASN A 113 16.44 -34.24 -14.95
CA ASN A 113 17.75 -34.11 -14.29
C ASN A 113 17.58 -33.89 -12.77
N PRO A 114 18.07 -34.80 -11.90
CA PRO A 114 17.85 -34.76 -10.46
C PRO A 114 18.45 -33.51 -9.78
N THR A 115 19.56 -32.99 -10.32
CA THR A 115 20.22 -31.79 -9.79
C THR A 115 19.37 -30.52 -10.03
N VAL A 116 18.80 -30.41 -11.24
CA VAL A 116 17.91 -29.30 -11.61
C VAL A 116 16.64 -29.36 -10.76
N ARG A 117 16.05 -30.55 -10.60
CA ARG A 117 14.87 -30.76 -9.75
C ARG A 117 15.11 -30.40 -8.28
N SER A 118 16.28 -30.73 -7.73
CA SER A 118 16.64 -30.39 -6.34
C SER A 118 16.78 -28.88 -6.12
N ILE A 119 17.43 -28.19 -7.06
CA ILE A 119 17.57 -26.72 -7.03
C ILE A 119 16.20 -26.05 -7.17
N SER A 120 15.37 -26.51 -8.11
CA SER A 120 14.03 -25.97 -8.34
C SER A 120 13.09 -26.20 -7.16
N SER A 121 13.09 -27.38 -6.55
CA SER A 121 12.29 -27.66 -5.36
C SER A 121 12.75 -26.85 -4.15
N SER A 122 14.07 -26.64 -3.99
CA SER A 122 14.63 -25.75 -2.98
C SER A 122 14.17 -24.31 -3.19
N LEU A 123 14.31 -23.76 -4.39
CA LEU A 123 13.84 -22.41 -4.74
C LEU A 123 12.35 -22.23 -4.48
N VAL A 124 11.52 -23.18 -4.90
CA VAL A 124 10.08 -23.13 -4.60
C VAL A 124 9.82 -23.16 -3.10
N SER A 125 10.54 -23.98 -2.32
CA SER A 125 10.36 -24.04 -0.87
C SER A 125 10.76 -22.74 -0.14
N TYR A 126 11.80 -22.04 -0.64
CA TYR A 126 12.27 -20.77 -0.08
C TYR A 126 11.36 -19.59 -0.45
N PHE A 127 10.77 -19.60 -1.65
CA PHE A 127 10.04 -18.44 -2.19
C PHE A 127 8.51 -18.62 -2.27
N SER A 128 7.93 -19.79 -1.95
CA SER A 128 6.47 -20.04 -1.98
C SER A 128 5.76 -20.06 -0.61
N GLY A 129 6.43 -19.61 0.45
CA GLY A 129 5.79 -19.09 1.65
C GLY A 129 4.98 -20.05 2.54
N SER A 130 4.97 -21.37 2.30
CA SER A 130 4.14 -22.30 3.10
C SER A 130 4.90 -23.27 4.02
N LYS A 131 6.23 -23.35 3.94
CA LYS A 131 7.00 -24.33 4.75
C LYS A 131 8.24 -23.77 5.45
N ASN A 132 8.75 -22.60 5.04
CA ASN A 132 10.02 -22.09 5.56
C ASN A 132 9.80 -20.79 6.35
N PRO A 133 10.12 -20.74 7.67
CA PRO A 133 9.98 -19.55 8.50
C PRO A 133 10.72 -18.31 7.96
N TRP A 134 11.72 -18.53 7.09
CA TRP A 134 12.52 -17.48 6.48
C TRP A 134 11.76 -16.56 5.53
N TYR A 135 10.65 -17.03 4.94
CA TYR A 135 9.90 -16.24 3.96
C TYR A 135 9.24 -15.00 4.60
N ALA A 136 8.73 -15.12 5.82
CA ALA A 136 8.05 -14.03 6.52
C ALA A 136 8.98 -12.83 6.81
N PRO A 137 10.17 -13.01 7.42
CA PRO A 137 11.15 -11.92 7.59
C PRO A 137 11.67 -11.35 6.25
N MET A 138 11.89 -12.20 5.24
CA MET A 138 12.31 -11.75 3.92
C MET A 138 11.24 -10.86 3.26
N TYR A 139 9.97 -11.27 3.37
CA TYR A 139 8.83 -10.49 2.86
C TYR A 139 8.65 -9.20 3.63
N PHE A 140 8.75 -9.22 4.96
CA PHE A 140 8.77 -8.02 5.79
C PHE A 140 9.78 -6.98 5.28
N LEU A 141 11.03 -7.42 5.12
CA LEU A 141 12.14 -6.54 4.78
C LEU A 141 12.00 -6.01 3.35
N ALA A 142 11.54 -6.84 2.42
CA ALA A 142 11.21 -6.42 1.06
C ALA A 142 10.11 -5.35 1.07
N VAL A 143 9.01 -5.55 1.81
CA VAL A 143 7.91 -4.58 1.89
C VAL A 143 8.38 -3.25 2.48
N VAL A 144 9.13 -3.29 3.58
CA VAL A 144 9.69 -2.07 4.20
C VAL A 144 10.62 -1.34 3.24
N GLY A 145 11.53 -2.07 2.59
CA GLY A 145 12.50 -1.51 1.64
C GLY A 145 11.83 -0.88 0.41
N PHE A 146 10.90 -1.59 -0.23
CA PHE A 146 10.17 -1.07 -1.39
C PHE A 146 9.27 0.10 -1.04
N THR A 147 8.65 0.10 0.15
CA THR A 147 7.82 1.22 0.60
C THR A 147 8.67 2.48 0.75
N TYR A 148 9.84 2.37 1.40
CA TYR A 148 10.74 3.50 1.56
C TYR A 148 11.28 4.01 0.22
N PHE A 149 11.74 3.11 -0.65
CA PHE A 149 12.25 3.45 -1.97
C PHE A 149 11.20 4.16 -2.83
N TYR A 150 9.99 3.59 -2.92
CA TYR A 150 8.94 4.15 -3.75
C TYR A 150 8.45 5.51 -3.23
N THR A 151 8.25 5.65 -1.91
CA THR A 151 7.83 6.94 -1.35
C THR A 151 8.88 8.02 -1.59
N PHE A 152 10.17 7.70 -1.49
CA PHE A 152 11.24 8.67 -1.76
C PHE A 152 11.19 9.17 -3.21
N VAL A 153 11.15 8.25 -4.18
CA VAL A 153 11.08 8.60 -5.62
C VAL A 153 9.83 9.42 -5.94
N MET A 154 8.68 9.04 -5.38
CA MET A 154 7.42 9.74 -5.61
C MET A 154 7.44 11.17 -5.07
N VAL A 155 7.97 11.39 -3.86
CA VAL A 155 8.01 12.72 -3.23
C VAL A 155 8.95 13.65 -3.99
N GLU A 156 10.10 13.15 -4.44
CA GLU A 156 11.05 13.91 -5.25
C GLU A 156 10.44 14.33 -6.60
N GLN A 157 9.73 13.43 -7.28
CA GLN A 157 9.06 13.76 -8.55
C GLN A 157 7.94 14.80 -8.42
N GLN A 158 7.28 14.89 -7.26
CA GLN A 158 6.17 15.84 -7.05
C GLN A 158 6.61 17.29 -6.87
N ASN A 159 7.90 17.55 -6.59
CA ASN A 159 8.44 18.91 -6.42
C ASN A 159 7.53 19.83 -5.57
N LEU A 160 7.03 19.31 -4.43
CA LEU A 160 6.02 20.00 -3.61
C LEU A 160 6.47 21.40 -3.17
N ALA A 161 7.77 21.57 -2.88
CA ALA A 161 8.35 22.84 -2.50
C ALA A 161 8.29 23.88 -3.62
N GLU A 162 8.58 23.49 -4.86
CA GLU A 162 8.49 24.37 -6.02
C GLU A 162 7.03 24.72 -6.35
N THR A 163 6.15 23.72 -6.29
CA THR A 163 4.70 23.93 -6.49
C THR A 163 4.13 24.90 -5.46
N LEU A 164 4.52 24.78 -4.19
CA LEU A 164 4.14 25.73 -3.14
C LEU A 164 4.64 27.14 -3.43
N GLN A 165 5.90 27.27 -3.83
CA GLN A 165 6.50 28.56 -4.16
C GLN A 165 5.79 29.22 -5.36
N ARG A 166 5.48 28.46 -6.42
CA ARG A 166 4.73 28.93 -7.58
C ARG A 166 3.31 29.38 -7.23
N GLN A 167 2.68 28.74 -6.24
CA GLN A 167 1.37 29.14 -5.70
C GLN A 167 1.44 30.30 -4.69
N GLY A 168 2.62 30.85 -4.40
CA GLY A 168 2.81 31.91 -3.40
C GLY A 168 2.60 31.45 -1.96
N GLY A 169 2.68 30.14 -1.71
CA GLY A 169 2.59 29.51 -0.40
C GLY A 169 3.98 29.27 0.22
N PHE A 170 4.06 29.40 1.54
CA PHE A 170 5.27 29.06 2.30
C PHE A 170 4.93 28.40 3.63
N ILE A 171 5.86 27.59 4.14
CA ILE A 171 5.76 26.99 5.47
C ILE A 171 6.29 28.01 6.47
N PRO A 172 5.51 28.43 7.48
CA PRO A 172 5.99 29.35 8.52
C PRO A 172 7.24 28.81 9.20
N GLY A 173 8.31 29.61 9.26
CA GLY A 173 9.58 29.25 9.90
C GLY A 173 10.60 28.55 8.99
N VAL A 174 10.27 28.25 7.71
CA VAL A 174 11.20 27.65 6.75
C VAL A 174 11.32 28.56 5.52
N ARG A 175 12.56 28.83 5.09
CA ARG A 175 12.81 29.68 3.91
C ARG A 175 12.35 28.95 2.62
N PRO A 176 11.60 29.61 1.71
CA PRO A 176 11.15 28.99 0.46
C PRO A 176 12.30 28.44 -0.41
N GLY A 177 12.02 27.41 -1.21
CA GLY A 177 12.98 26.73 -2.08
C GLY A 177 13.56 25.47 -1.44
N LYS A 178 14.88 25.25 -1.57
CA LYS A 178 15.55 24.01 -1.12
C LYS A 178 15.33 23.68 0.36
N ARG A 179 15.23 24.69 1.25
CA ARG A 179 15.00 24.42 2.68
C ARG A 179 13.60 23.86 2.95
N THR A 180 12.60 24.29 2.20
CA THR A 180 11.23 23.73 2.25
C THR A 180 11.24 22.29 1.77
N GLU A 181 11.98 21.98 0.72
CA GLU A 181 12.15 20.62 0.19
C GLU A 181 12.81 19.70 1.22
N GLU A 182 13.96 20.11 1.78
CA GLU A 182 14.66 19.39 2.86
C GLU A 182 13.74 19.13 4.07
N TYR A 183 12.93 20.13 4.44
CA TYR A 183 11.98 20.02 5.55
C TYR A 183 10.87 18.99 5.26
N ILE A 184 10.26 19.05 4.08
CA ILE A 184 9.22 18.11 3.65
C ILE A 184 9.80 16.69 3.56
N LEU A 185 10.97 16.52 2.94
CA LEU A 185 11.67 15.22 2.86
C LEU A 185 12.01 14.66 4.25
N GLY A 186 12.49 15.50 5.17
CA GLY A 186 12.77 15.09 6.55
C GLY A 186 11.52 14.60 7.29
N ILE A 187 10.36 15.21 7.01
CA ILE A 187 9.08 14.76 7.53
C ILE A 187 8.67 13.43 6.91
N TYR A 188 8.74 13.30 5.58
CA TYR A 188 8.43 12.05 4.89
C TYR A 188 9.27 10.89 5.39
N LYS A 189 10.59 11.05 5.55
CA LYS A 189 11.46 10.00 6.08
C LYS A 189 10.96 9.41 7.41
N ARG A 190 10.47 10.25 8.32
CA ARG A 190 9.95 9.80 9.64
C ARG A 190 8.58 9.16 9.53
N ILE A 191 7.68 9.76 8.73
CA ILE A 191 6.32 9.23 8.53
C ILE A 191 6.38 7.88 7.81
N THR A 192 7.13 7.81 6.71
CA THR A 192 7.29 6.61 5.90
C THR A 192 7.94 5.48 6.67
N LEU A 193 8.86 5.76 7.60
CA LEU A 193 9.43 4.71 8.45
C LEU A 193 8.35 4.02 9.28
N VAL A 194 7.46 4.80 9.90
CA VAL A 194 6.33 4.27 10.67
C VAL A 194 5.37 3.52 9.75
N GLY A 195 4.98 4.13 8.62
CA GLY A 195 4.07 3.50 7.66
C GLY A 195 4.61 2.19 7.07
N ALA A 196 5.89 2.15 6.70
CA ALA A 196 6.55 0.99 6.13
C ALA A 196 6.66 -0.17 7.13
N LEU A 197 7.01 0.11 8.39
CA LEU A 197 7.00 -0.90 9.45
C LEU A 197 5.60 -1.47 9.67
N PHE A 198 4.58 -0.61 9.71
CA PHE A 198 3.19 -1.06 9.84
C PHE A 198 2.75 -1.93 8.66
N LEU A 199 3.01 -1.50 7.43
CA LEU A 199 2.72 -2.28 6.22
C LEU A 199 3.44 -3.62 6.23
N GLY A 200 4.72 -3.64 6.64
CA GLY A 200 5.49 -4.87 6.79
C GLY A 200 4.86 -5.83 7.80
N VAL A 201 4.49 -5.34 9.00
CA VAL A 201 3.86 -6.18 10.04
C VAL A 201 2.55 -6.76 9.53
N VAL A 202 1.69 -5.93 8.93
CA VAL A 202 0.40 -6.37 8.40
C VAL A 202 0.57 -7.37 7.26
N ALA A 203 1.57 -7.20 6.39
CA ALA A 203 1.86 -8.12 5.30
C ALA A 203 2.27 -9.52 5.80
N VAL A 204 2.91 -9.60 6.97
CA VAL A 204 3.41 -10.85 7.56
C VAL A 204 2.42 -11.48 8.53
N LEU A 205 1.49 -10.70 9.07
CA LEU A 205 0.46 -11.13 10.01
C LEU A 205 -0.34 -12.36 9.52
N PRO A 206 -0.78 -12.44 8.24
CA PRO A 206 -1.21 -13.67 7.59
C PRO A 206 -0.36 -14.89 7.93
N TYR A 207 0.93 -14.85 7.58
CA TYR A 207 1.87 -15.96 7.70
C TYR A 207 2.06 -16.41 9.15
N ILE A 208 2.08 -15.46 10.10
CA ILE A 208 2.20 -15.77 11.53
C ILE A 208 0.95 -16.51 12.01
N ILE A 209 -0.25 -16.05 11.66
CA ILE A 209 -1.50 -16.68 12.11
C ILE A 209 -1.59 -18.14 11.67
N GLY A 210 -1.21 -18.46 10.43
CA GLY A 210 -1.26 -19.86 9.99
C GLY A 210 -0.04 -20.71 10.35
N LEU A 211 0.96 -20.18 11.05
CA LEU A 211 1.89 -21.04 11.81
C LEU A 211 1.20 -21.59 13.06
N PHE A 212 0.29 -20.83 13.68
CA PHE A 212 -0.47 -21.26 14.85
C PHE A 212 -1.73 -22.05 14.47
N MET A 213 -2.42 -21.66 13.40
CA MET A 213 -3.54 -22.41 12.83
C MET A 213 -3.00 -23.40 11.78
N HIS A 214 -3.05 -24.70 12.07
CA HIS A 214 -2.62 -25.80 11.19
C HIS A 214 -3.37 -25.89 9.83
N SER A 215 -4.23 -24.91 9.52
CA SER A 215 -4.95 -24.77 8.26
C SER A 215 -4.16 -23.88 7.28
N ASN A 216 -3.19 -24.47 6.57
CA ASN A 216 -2.44 -23.81 5.49
C ASN A 216 -3.32 -23.19 4.38
N ARG A 217 -4.59 -23.60 4.28
CA ARG A 217 -5.53 -23.12 3.26
C ARG A 217 -6.03 -21.70 3.52
N MET A 218 -6.03 -21.27 4.79
CA MET A 218 -6.49 -19.93 5.22
C MET A 218 -5.40 -18.85 5.02
N LEU A 219 -4.13 -19.25 5.00
CA LEU A 219 -2.94 -18.40 4.84
C LEU A 219 -2.84 -17.69 3.50
N ILE A 220 -2.90 -18.46 2.41
CA ILE A 220 -2.78 -17.96 1.03
C ILE A 220 -3.93 -17.00 0.70
N GLN A 221 -5.05 -17.10 1.43
CA GLN A 221 -6.24 -16.28 1.24
C GLN A 221 -6.13 -14.90 1.91
N SER A 222 -5.45 -14.78 3.06
CA SER A 222 -5.39 -13.50 3.78
C SER A 222 -4.39 -12.50 3.18
N SER A 223 -3.27 -12.94 2.60
CA SER A 223 -2.32 -12.05 1.92
C SER A 223 -2.91 -11.42 0.65
N GLY A 224 -3.71 -12.18 -0.12
CA GLY A 224 -4.49 -11.66 -1.24
C GLY A 224 -5.54 -10.64 -0.80
N MET A 225 -6.17 -10.86 0.36
CA MET A 225 -7.16 -9.94 0.91
C MET A 225 -6.57 -8.55 1.22
N LEU A 226 -5.33 -8.48 1.73
CA LEU A 226 -4.64 -7.21 1.99
C LEU A 226 -4.50 -6.38 0.71
N ILE A 227 -4.10 -7.03 -0.38
CA ILE A 227 -3.95 -6.39 -1.71
C ILE A 227 -5.32 -5.90 -2.20
N VAL A 228 -6.38 -6.70 -2.00
CA VAL A 228 -7.75 -6.33 -2.38
C VAL A 228 -8.22 -5.07 -1.66
N VAL A 229 -8.08 -5.00 -0.34
CA VAL A 229 -8.54 -3.83 0.46
C VAL A 229 -7.90 -2.56 -0.04
N GLY A 230 -6.56 -2.54 -0.16
CA GLY A 230 -5.89 -1.31 -0.53
C GLY A 230 -6.06 -0.94 -2.01
N THR A 231 -6.25 -1.92 -2.91
CA THR A 231 -6.59 -1.61 -4.31
C THR A 231 -7.99 -1.00 -4.42
N VAL A 232 -8.97 -1.49 -3.66
CA VAL A 232 -10.31 -0.87 -3.57
C VAL A 232 -10.21 0.55 -3.03
N MET A 233 -9.44 0.78 -1.95
CA MET A 233 -9.23 2.13 -1.40
C MET A 233 -8.59 3.08 -2.41
N ASP A 234 -7.59 2.62 -3.17
CA ASP A 234 -6.94 3.42 -4.21
C ASP A 234 -7.93 3.74 -5.36
N THR A 235 -8.76 2.78 -5.77
CA THR A 235 -9.80 2.99 -6.79
C THR A 235 -10.88 3.96 -6.30
N MET A 236 -11.34 3.83 -5.06
CA MET A 236 -12.33 4.72 -4.45
C MET A 236 -11.81 6.16 -4.37
N ARG A 237 -10.54 6.35 -3.96
CA ARG A 237 -9.91 7.67 -3.93
C ARG A 237 -9.80 8.30 -5.32
N GLN A 238 -9.48 7.51 -6.35
CA GLN A 238 -9.45 8.02 -7.72
C GLN A 238 -10.84 8.40 -8.21
N LEU A 239 -11.87 7.59 -7.92
CA LEU A 239 -13.26 7.91 -8.24
C LEU A 239 -13.71 9.21 -7.56
N GLU A 240 -13.45 9.34 -6.26
CA GLU A 240 -13.79 10.54 -5.48
C GLU A 240 -13.09 11.77 -6.06
N SER A 241 -11.81 11.68 -6.40
CA SER A 241 -11.08 12.79 -7.03
C SER A 241 -11.68 13.24 -8.36
N GLN A 242 -12.14 12.30 -9.20
CA GLN A 242 -12.79 12.60 -10.48
C GLN A 242 -14.18 13.20 -10.29
N LEU A 243 -14.95 12.69 -9.33
CA LEU A 243 -16.28 13.21 -8.99
C LEU A 243 -16.20 14.63 -8.41
N LEU A 244 -15.21 14.91 -7.56
CA LEU A 244 -14.96 16.25 -7.02
C LEU A 244 -14.61 17.25 -8.13
N MET A 245 -13.79 16.84 -9.12
CA MET A 245 -13.50 17.69 -10.28
C MET A 245 -14.74 17.96 -11.14
N ARG A 246 -15.62 16.96 -11.32
CA ARG A 246 -16.88 17.12 -12.08
C ARG A 246 -17.87 18.06 -11.39
N ASN A 247 -18.00 17.97 -10.06
CA ASN A 247 -18.89 18.84 -9.29
C ASN A 247 -18.40 20.30 -9.18
N TYR A 248 -17.18 20.60 -9.67
CA TYR A 248 -16.61 21.94 -9.68
C TYR A 248 -17.16 22.83 -10.81
N GLU A 249 -17.81 22.27 -11.84
CA GLU A 249 -18.36 23.04 -12.97
C GLU A 249 -19.60 23.88 -12.61
N GLY A 250 -20.29 23.58 -11.49
CA GLY A 250 -21.55 24.23 -11.12
C GLY A 250 -21.43 25.56 -10.36
N PHE A 251 -20.25 25.94 -9.89
CA PHE A 251 -20.09 27.08 -8.95
C PHE A 251 -19.52 28.37 -9.57
N LEU A 252 -19.16 28.35 -10.86
CA LEU A 252 -18.62 29.50 -11.60
C LEU A 252 -19.50 29.85 -12.81
N ARG A 253 -20.75 30.23 -12.56
CA ARG A 253 -21.55 31.07 -13.48
C ARG A 253 -21.96 32.34 -12.78
#